data_AF-A0A5K1GIU0-F1
#
_entry.id   AF-A0A5K1GIU0-F1
#
_cell.length_a   1.000
_cell.length_b   1.000
_cell.length_c   1.000
_cell.angle_alpha   90.00
_cell.angle_beta   90.00
_cell.angle_gamma   90.00
#
_symmetry.space_group_name_H-M   'P 1'
#
loop_
_entity.id
_entity.type
_entity.pdbx_description
1 polymer ?
#
loop_
_entity_poly.entity_id
_entity_poly.type
_entity_poly.pdbx_seq_one_letter_code
_entity_poly.pdbx_strand_id
1 'polypeptide(L)'
;RWMRAKFVESYIKWKVPLKKYNVVPSHSFEEQISSCRIVILPDKFYSNVEEGSIILKRATNWSFCEKGVVCESDDSPVEADIVILATGYRGDKKLKNIFKSPLFQKIISRSEFDTLGLY
;
A
#
# COMPACT_ATOMS: atom_id res chain seq x y z
N ARG A 1 -19.40 -4.09 14.34
CA ARG A 1 -18.08 -3.60 13.87
C ARG A 1 -18.02 -3.61 12.34
N TRP A 2 -18.37 -4.73 11.69
CA TRP A 2 -18.48 -4.88 10.22
C TRP A 2 -19.34 -3.81 9.52
N MET A 3 -20.58 -3.63 9.96
CA MET A 3 -21.52 -2.71 9.30
C MET A 3 -20.99 -1.26 9.23
N ARG A 4 -20.34 -0.77 10.30
CA ARG A 4 -19.73 0.57 10.33
C ARG A 4 -18.55 0.68 9.36
N ALA A 5 -17.72 -0.35 9.26
CA ALA A 5 -16.60 -0.39 8.32
C ALA A 5 -17.10 -0.38 6.87
N LYS A 6 -18.18 -1.10 6.55
CA LYS A 6 -18.82 -1.08 5.23
C LYS A 6 -19.41 0.28 4.86
N PHE A 7 -20.01 0.99 5.81
CA PHE A 7 -20.49 2.36 5.59
C PHE A 7 -19.34 3.32 5.29
N VAL A 8 -18.25 3.26 6.06
CA VAL A 8 -17.06 4.10 5.82
C VAL A 8 -16.39 3.74 4.50
N GLU A 9 -16.26 2.45 4.17
CA GLU A 9 -15.74 1.98 2.90
C GLU A 9 -16.56 2.52 1.71
N SER A 10 -17.89 2.46 1.81
CA SER A 10 -18.80 2.99 0.79
C SER A 10 -18.68 4.51 0.66
N TYR A 11 -18.61 5.23 1.79
CA TYR A 11 -18.41 6.68 1.81
C TYR A 11 -17.08 7.10 1.18
N ILE A 12 -15.98 6.40 1.48
CA ILE A 12 -14.67 6.66 0.88
C ILE A 12 -14.71 6.38 -0.62
N LYS A 13 -15.29 5.25 -1.05
CA LYS A 13 -15.45 4.92 -2.48
C LYS A 13 -16.31 5.93 -3.24
N TRP A 14 -17.26 6.57 -2.57
CA TRP A 14 -18.11 7.60 -3.16
C TRP A 14 -17.43 8.97 -3.22
N LYS A 15 -16.78 9.38 -2.12
CA LYS A 15 -16.11 10.69 -2.01
C LYS A 15 -14.78 10.75 -2.76
N VAL A 16 -14.06 9.63 -2.81
CA VAL A 16 -12.76 9.53 -3.45
C VAL A 16 -12.91 8.78 -4.77
N PRO A 17 -12.51 9.38 -5.91
CA PRO A 17 -12.63 8.77 -7.23
C PRO A 17 -11.58 7.66 -7.48
N LEU A 18 -11.45 6.69 -6.55
CA LEU A 18 -10.49 5.59 -6.62
C LEU A 18 -10.67 4.75 -7.89
N LYS A 19 -11.92 4.57 -8.34
CA LYS A 19 -12.25 3.87 -9.59
C LYS A 19 -11.80 4.64 -10.83
N LYS A 20 -11.91 5.98 -10.83
CA LYS A 20 -11.50 6.85 -11.96
C LYS A 20 -10.01 6.67 -12.26
N TYR A 21 -9.21 6.50 -11.21
CA TYR A 21 -7.75 6.39 -11.32
C TYR A 21 -7.21 4.95 -11.18
N ASN A 22 -8.09 3.94 -11.22
CA ASN A 22 -7.72 2.52 -11.09
C ASN A 22 -6.84 2.18 -9.84
N VAL A 23 -7.01 2.94 -8.76
CA VAL A 23 -6.29 2.78 -7.48
C VAL A 23 -7.16 2.09 -6.42
N VAL A 24 -8.15 1.32 -6.84
CA VAL A 24 -9.01 0.57 -5.91
C VAL A 24 -8.20 -0.55 -5.27
N PRO A 25 -8.06 -0.59 -3.94
CA PRO A 25 -7.36 -1.67 -3.25
C PRO A 25 -8.07 -3.01 -3.51
N SER A 26 -7.29 -4.08 -3.73
CA SER A 26 -7.81 -5.44 -3.91
C SER A 26 -8.29 -6.11 -2.62
N HIS A 27 -7.91 -5.56 -1.47
CA HIS A 27 -8.25 -6.05 -0.13
C HIS A 27 -9.35 -5.19 0.51
N SER A 28 -10.01 -5.72 1.54
CA SER A 28 -11.12 -5.06 2.21
C SER A 28 -10.65 -3.90 3.11
N PHE A 29 -11.54 -2.93 3.32
CA PHE A 29 -11.25 -1.81 4.24
C PHE A 29 -11.09 -2.26 5.70
N GLU A 30 -11.72 -3.37 6.07
CA GLU A 30 -11.56 -3.99 7.40
C GLU A 30 -10.16 -4.54 7.60
N GLU A 31 -9.59 -5.18 6.57
CA GLU A 31 -8.18 -5.60 6.56
C GLU A 31 -7.23 -4.40 6.58
N GLN A 32 -7.60 -3.27 5.97
CA GLN A 32 -6.79 -2.04 6.07
C GLN A 32 -6.77 -1.46 7.47
N ILE A 33 -7.93 -1.40 8.12
CA ILE A 33 -8.03 -0.91 9.51
C ILE A 33 -7.30 -1.86 10.45
N SER A 34 -7.49 -3.16 10.33
CA SER A 34 -6.85 -4.15 11.22
C SER A 34 -5.34 -4.21 11.04
N SER A 35 -4.82 -3.92 9.85
CA SER A 35 -3.38 -3.85 9.56
C SER A 35 -2.76 -2.47 9.79
N CYS A 36 -3.53 -1.48 10.28
CA CYS A 36 -3.11 -0.08 10.39
C CYS A 36 -2.58 0.53 9.08
N ARG A 37 -3.02 0.01 7.93
CA ARG A 37 -2.69 0.53 6.58
C ARG A 37 -3.61 1.68 6.17
N ILE A 38 -4.12 2.43 7.14
CA ILE A 38 -4.96 3.59 6.89
C ILE A 38 -4.07 4.68 6.33
N VAL A 39 -4.27 5.01 5.05
CA VAL A 39 -3.52 6.08 4.38
C VAL A 39 -4.12 7.42 4.80
N ILE A 40 -3.28 8.29 5.39
CA ILE A 40 -3.61 9.71 5.49
C ILE A 40 -3.33 10.32 4.12
N LEU A 41 -4.37 10.79 3.45
CA LEU A 41 -4.23 11.47 2.17
C LEU A 41 -3.76 12.91 2.42
N PRO A 42 -2.65 13.36 1.80
CA PRO A 42 -2.23 14.74 1.89
C PRO A 42 -3.29 15.69 1.31
N ASP A 43 -3.36 16.90 1.85
CA ASP A 43 -4.21 17.95 1.29
C ASP A 43 -3.88 18.17 -0.19
N LYS A 44 -4.91 18.40 -1.00
CA LYS A 44 -4.83 18.64 -2.45
C LYS A 44 -4.31 17.49 -3.32
N PHE A 45 -4.10 16.28 -2.78
CA PHE A 45 -3.61 15.14 -3.56
C PHE A 45 -4.41 14.92 -4.87
N TYR A 46 -5.74 14.84 -4.78
CA TYR A 46 -6.57 14.63 -5.98
C TYR A 46 -6.69 15.87 -6.88
N SER A 47 -6.57 17.08 -6.33
CA SER A 47 -6.48 18.30 -7.15
C SER A 47 -5.23 18.27 -8.00
N ASN A 48 -4.09 17.88 -7.44
CA ASN A 48 -2.83 17.71 -8.16
C ASN A 48 -2.90 16.60 -9.21
N VAL A 49 -3.66 15.53 -8.95
CA VAL A 49 -3.95 14.49 -9.95
C VAL A 49 -4.78 15.04 -11.11
N GLU A 50 -5.78 15.88 -10.83
CA GLU A 50 -6.63 16.51 -11.85
C GLU A 50 -5.89 17.56 -12.67
N GLU A 51 -5.00 18.32 -12.04
CA GLU A 51 -4.11 19.30 -12.69
C GLU A 51 -2.98 18.63 -13.50
N GLY A 52 -2.78 17.32 -13.35
CA GLY A 52 -1.75 16.55 -14.05
C GLY A 52 -0.35 16.65 -13.44
N SER A 53 -0.20 17.28 -12.28
CA SER A 53 1.08 17.32 -11.54
C SER A 53 1.38 15.99 -10.82
N ILE A 54 0.37 15.14 -10.62
CA ILE A 54 0.53 13.75 -10.16
C ILE A 54 -0.10 12.80 -11.17
N ILE A 55 0.71 11.92 -11.76
CA ILE A 55 0.22 10.88 -12.66
C ILE A 55 0.20 9.54 -11.92
N LEU A 56 -1.00 9.00 -11.71
CA LEU A 56 -1.18 7.69 -11.08
C LEU A 56 -1.03 6.59 -12.12
N LYS A 57 -0.02 5.73 -11.93
CA LYS A 57 0.19 4.52 -12.73
C LYS A 57 0.24 3.29 -11.85
N ARG A 58 -0.44 2.23 -12.28
CA ARG A 58 -0.35 0.92 -11.66
C ARG A 58 0.71 0.11 -12.39
N ALA A 59 1.85 -0.12 -11.75
CA ALA A 59 2.93 -0.93 -12.29
C ALA A 59 3.09 -2.20 -11.45
N THR A 60 2.88 -3.37 -12.08
CA THR A 60 3.06 -4.67 -11.40
C THR A 60 4.54 -5.07 -11.41
N ASN A 61 5.21 -4.84 -12.55
CA ASN A 61 6.63 -5.07 -12.77
C ASN A 61 7.24 -3.81 -13.38
N TRP A 62 8.41 -3.43 -12.89
CA TRP A 62 9.16 -2.28 -13.38
C TRP A 62 10.66 -2.48 -13.16
N SER A 63 11.48 -1.77 -13.93
CA SER A 63 12.94 -1.79 -13.81
C SER A 63 13.52 -0.39 -14.06
N PHE A 64 14.76 -0.19 -13.65
CA PHE A 64 15.48 1.05 -13.95
C PHE A 64 16.01 1.04 -15.38
N CYS A 65 16.05 2.22 -16.00
CA CYS A 65 16.75 2.48 -17.25
C CYS A 65 17.57 3.78 -17.11
N GLU A 66 18.42 4.08 -18.09
CA GLU A 66 19.32 5.24 -18.05
C GLU A 66 18.59 6.57 -17.78
N LYS A 67 17.37 6.71 -18.30
CA LYS A 67 16.55 7.93 -18.17
C LYS A 67 15.53 7.92 -17.02
N GLY A 68 15.40 6.83 -16.26
CA GLY A 68 14.36 6.70 -15.24
C GLY A 68 13.90 5.26 -15.00
N VAL A 69 12.60 5.00 -15.17
CA VAL A 69 12.01 3.67 -14.94
C VAL A 69 11.16 3.21 -16.12
N VAL A 70 11.21 1.91 -16.42
CA VAL A 70 10.32 1.26 -17.39
C VAL A 70 9.31 0.40 -16.64
N CYS A 71 8.04 0.47 -17.03
CA CYS A 71 7.00 -0.42 -16.53
C CYS A 71 6.64 -1.40 -17.64
N GLU A 72 6.47 -2.69 -17.35
CA GLU A 72 6.20 -3.71 -18.39
C GLU A 72 4.97 -3.41 -19.26
N SER A 73 4.00 -2.65 -18.71
CA SER A 73 2.77 -2.28 -19.41
C SER A 73 2.91 -1.06 -20.31
N ASP A 74 4.04 -0.37 -20.30
CA ASP A 74 4.21 0.93 -20.94
C ASP A 74 5.21 0.82 -22.10
N ASP A 75 4.82 1.33 -23.27
CA ASP A 75 5.67 1.33 -24.47
C ASP A 75 6.89 2.26 -24.36
N SER A 76 6.92 3.15 -23.35
CA SER A 76 7.98 4.14 -23.17
C SER A 76 8.41 4.29 -21.70
N PRO A 77 9.69 4.61 -21.45
CA PRO A 77 10.16 4.89 -20.10
C PRO A 77 9.48 6.10 -19.48
N VAL A 78 9.24 6.04 -18.17
CA VAL A 78 8.96 7.21 -17.36
C VAL A 78 10.28 7.89 -17.05
N GLU A 79 10.54 9.01 -17.74
CA GLU A 79 11.71 9.83 -17.48
C GLU A 79 11.65 10.43 -16.07
N ALA A 80 12.73 10.32 -15.30
CA ALA A 80 12.78 10.77 -13.92
C ALA A 80 14.21 11.13 -13.50
N ASP A 81 14.39 12.32 -12.93
CA ASP A 81 15.65 12.74 -12.32
C ASP A 81 15.89 12.05 -10.97
N ILE A 82 14.81 11.75 -10.22
CA ILE A 82 14.84 11.17 -8.89
C ILE A 82 13.76 10.09 -8.76
N VAL A 83 14.14 8.92 -8.26
CA VAL A 83 13.22 7.82 -7.95
C VAL A 83 13.19 7.58 -6.44
N ILE A 84 12.02 7.75 -5.82
CA ILE A 84 11.81 7.53 -4.38
C ILE A 84 11.03 6.22 -4.17
N LEU A 85 11.65 5.24 -3.51
CA LEU A 85 11.01 3.96 -3.21
C LEU A 85 10.32 3.98 -1.84
N ALA A 86 9.06 4.41 -1.83
CA ALA A 86 8.20 4.39 -0.66
C ALA A 86 7.51 3.02 -0.44
N THR A 87 8.24 1.91 -0.64
CA THR A 87 7.69 0.53 -0.58
C THR A 87 7.50 -0.01 0.84
N GLY A 88 7.71 0.83 1.85
CA GLY A 88 7.57 0.48 3.26
C GLY A 88 8.72 -0.39 3.76
N TYR A 89 8.44 -1.15 4.83
CA TYR A 89 9.46 -1.93 5.51
C TYR A 89 8.90 -3.24 6.09
N ARG A 90 9.73 -4.29 6.14
CA ARG A 90 9.37 -5.61 6.70
C ARG A 90 9.67 -5.67 8.20
N GLY A 91 8.78 -5.05 8.99
CA GLY A 91 8.92 -4.89 10.44
C GLY A 91 9.03 -6.21 11.20
N ASP A 92 8.23 -7.19 10.82
CA ASP A 92 8.25 -8.58 11.29
C ASP A 92 9.62 -9.23 11.15
N LYS A 93 10.23 -9.13 9.96
CA LYS A 93 11.56 -9.69 9.68
C LYS A 93 12.64 -8.98 10.49
N LYS A 94 12.56 -7.66 10.62
CA LYS A 94 13.49 -6.89 11.47
C LYS A 94 13.37 -7.32 12.92
N LEU A 95 12.15 -7.35 13.44
CA LEU A 95 11.88 -7.67 14.83
C LEU A 95 12.39 -9.07 15.14
N LYS A 96 12.12 -10.05 14.26
CA LYS A 96 12.68 -11.40 14.35
C LYS A 96 14.20 -11.37 14.45
N ASN A 97 14.87 -10.65 13.55
CA ASN A 97 16.33 -10.63 13.48
C ASN A 97 17.02 -9.89 14.65
N ILE A 98 16.32 -9.02 15.37
CA ILE A 98 16.84 -8.36 16.58
C ILE A 98 17.08 -9.38 17.71
N PHE A 99 16.22 -10.39 17.83
CA PHE A 99 16.37 -11.41 18.87
C PHE A 99 17.33 -12.50 18.43
N LYS A 100 18.34 -12.79 19.26
CA LYS A 100 19.26 -13.93 19.04
C LYS A 100 18.65 -15.29 19.43
N SER A 101 17.62 -15.29 20.28
CA SER A 101 16.99 -16.50 20.78
C SER A 101 16.09 -17.15 19.71
N PRO A 102 16.30 -18.44 19.38
CA PRO A 102 15.46 -19.17 18.43
C PRO A 102 13.98 -19.24 18.84
N LEU A 103 13.70 -19.24 20.15
CA LEU A 103 12.33 -19.27 20.68
C LEU A 103 11.59 -17.97 20.35
N PHE A 104 12.20 -16.82 20.61
CA PHE A 104 11.59 -15.52 20.29
C PHE A 104 11.45 -15.32 18.78
N GLN A 105 12.45 -15.75 18.00
CA GLN A 105 12.35 -15.75 16.54
C GLN A 105 11.17 -16.58 16.04
N LYS A 106 10.93 -17.77 16.65
CA LYS A 106 9.82 -18.66 16.29
C LYS A 106 8.47 -18.05 16.65
N ILE A 107 8.33 -17.44 17.83
CA ILE A 107 7.09 -16.77 18.26
C ILE A 107 6.73 -15.63 17.31
N ILE A 108 7.70 -14.75 16.98
CA ILE A 108 7.48 -13.62 16.09
C ILE A 108 7.09 -14.09 14.67
N SER A 109 7.68 -15.18 14.19
CA SER A 109 7.32 -15.75 12.89
C SER A 109 6.00 -16.52 12.85
N ARG A 110 5.39 -16.83 14.00
CA ARG A 110 4.18 -17.67 14.06
C ARG A 110 2.89 -16.88 13.80
N SER A 111 2.96 -15.59 13.47
CA SER A 111 1.79 -14.73 13.29
C SER A 111 1.05 -14.88 11.94
N GLU A 112 1.22 -15.98 11.20
CA GLU A 112 0.45 -16.19 9.96
C GLU A 112 -0.81 -17.07 10.12
N PHE A 113 -0.99 -17.88 11.19
CA PHE A 113 -2.18 -18.76 11.28
C PHE A 113 -2.70 -19.08 12.69
N ASP A 114 -2.61 -18.17 13.65
CA ASP A 114 -3.36 -18.36 14.90
C ASP A 114 -3.83 -17.03 15.49
N THR A 115 -4.63 -16.30 14.72
CA THR A 115 -5.63 -15.41 15.32
C THR A 115 -6.73 -16.29 15.89
N LEU A 116 -6.46 -16.96 17.02
CA LEU A 116 -7.49 -17.13 18.03
C LEU A 116 -7.93 -15.72 18.38
N GLY A 117 -9.08 -15.33 17.82
CA GLY A 117 -9.70 -14.04 18.06
C GLY A 117 -9.82 -13.82 19.55
N LEU A 118 -8.94 -12.98 20.11
CA LEU A 118 -9.25 -12.31 21.35
C LEU A 118 -10.19 -11.17 20.96
N TYR A 119 -11.48 -11.50 21.08
CA TYR A 119 -12.73 -10.83 20.66
C TYR A 119 -13.35 -11.28 19.34
#